data_AF-A0A1Y4SL62-F1
#
_entry.id   AF-A0A1Y4SL62-F1
#
_cell.length_a   1.000
_cell.length_b   1.000
_cell.length_c   1.000
_cell.angle_alpha   90.00
_cell.angle_beta   90.00
_cell.angle_gamma   90.00
#
_symmetry.space_group_name_H-M   'P 1'
#
loop_
_entity.id
_entity.type
_entity.pdbx_description
1 polymer ?
#
loop_
_entity_poly.entity_id
_entity_poly.type
_entity_poly.pdbx_seq_one_letter_code
_entity_poly.pdbx_strand_id
1 'polypeptide(L)' 'MIQFSGNNVPISEVAKIMKKDKQFVRIGIQEKWLPIGVAYRKEGSSEYSYYVSPKKLYEYTGYIYTE' A
#
# COMPACT_ATOMS: atom_id res chain seq x y z
N MET A 1 13.16 2.69 -19.24
CA MET A 1 12.31 1.64 -18.64
C MET A 1 12.01 2.04 -17.22
N ILE A 2 10.77 1.92 -16.75
CA ILE A 2 10.45 2.15 -15.34
C ILE A 2 11.00 0.96 -14.55
N GLN A 3 11.79 1.23 -13.51
CA GLN A 3 12.33 0.21 -12.63
C GLN A 3 11.65 0.34 -11.27
N PHE A 4 11.05 -0.77 -10.81
CA PHE A 4 10.42 -0.85 -9.50
C PHE A 4 11.38 -1.54 -8.54
N SER A 5 11.44 -1.09 -7.28
CA SER A 5 12.31 -1.68 -6.26
C SER A 5 11.99 -3.15 -5.97
N GLY A 6 10.76 -3.59 -6.24
CA GLY A 6 10.26 -4.94 -5.92
C GLY A 6 9.89 -5.13 -4.44
N ASN A 7 10.35 -4.23 -3.58
CA ASN A 7 10.09 -4.21 -2.14
C ASN A 7 8.68 -3.71 -1.80
N ASN A 8 8.25 -3.89 -0.55
CA ASN A 8 7.01 -3.35 -0.02
C ASN A 8 7.06 -1.82 0.09
N VAL A 9 6.02 -1.11 -0.34
CA VAL A 9 5.88 0.33 -0.04
C VAL A 9 5.26 0.53 1.36
N PRO A 10 5.92 1.24 2.29
CA PRO A 10 5.35 1.48 3.62
C PRO A 10 4.05 2.27 3.56
N ILE A 11 3.06 1.92 4.40
CA ILE A 11 1.76 2.63 4.48
C ILE A 11 1.92 4.13 4.70
N SER A 12 2.96 4.56 5.44
CA SER A 12 3.27 5.98 5.62
C SER A 12 3.61 6.69 4.32
N GLU A 13 4.37 6.05 3.43
CA GLU A 13 4.73 6.63 2.13
C GLU A 13 3.53 6.64 1.19
N VAL A 14 2.73 5.55 1.17
CA VAL A 14 1.48 5.51 0.40
C VAL A 14 0.54 6.65 0.81
N ALA A 15 0.37 6.87 2.11
CA ALA A 15 -0.48 7.95 2.61
C ALA A 15 0.00 9.34 2.15
N LYS A 16 1.32 9.58 2.19
CA LYS A 16 1.92 10.83 1.67
C LYS A 16 1.67 11.00 0.18
N ILE A 17 1.93 9.96 -0.62
CA ILE A 17 1.73 9.96 -2.08
C ILE A 17 0.27 10.28 -2.43
N MET A 18 -0.68 9.67 -1.73
CA MET A 18 -2.11 9.85 -1.97
C MET A 18 -2.69 11.14 -1.36
N LYS A 19 -1.90 11.88 -0.56
CA LYS A 19 -2.38 13.00 0.28
C LYS A 19 -3.60 12.61 1.12
N LYS A 20 -3.52 11.45 1.76
CA LYS A 20 -4.53 10.91 2.67
C LYS A 20 -3.88 10.54 3.99
N ASP A 21 -4.69 10.30 5.01
CA ASP A 21 -4.20 9.75 6.26
C ASP A 21 -3.90 8.24 6.12
N LYS A 22 -3.14 7.69 7.07
CA LYS A 22 -2.76 6.26 7.05
C LYS A 22 -3.97 5.34 7.22
N GLN A 23 -5.04 5.78 7.89
CA GLN A 23 -6.21 4.96 8.16
C GLN A 23 -7.04 4.76 6.90
N PHE A 24 -7.19 5.80 6.07
CA PHE A 24 -7.80 5.69 4.74
C PHE A 24 -7.14 4.58 3.90
N VAL A 25 -5.80 4.54 3.86
CA VAL A 25 -5.05 3.51 3.11
C VAL A 25 -5.28 2.11 3.72
N ARG A 26 -5.22 1.98 5.05
CA ARG A 26 -5.43 0.70 5.73
C ARG A 26 -6.81 0.13 5.47
N ILE A 27 -7.86 0.92 5.69
CA ILE A 27 -9.25 0.52 5.49
C ILE A 27 -9.46 0.13 4.02
N GLY A 28 -8.95 0.93 3.08
CA GLY A 28 -9.11 0.61 1.66
C GLY A 28 -8.47 -0.70 1.22
N ILE A 29 -7.30 -1.05 1.78
CA ILE A 29 -6.67 -2.34 1.50
C ILE A 29 -7.43 -3.48 2.19
N GLN A 30 -7.89 -3.29 3.43
CA GLN A 30 -8.67 -4.29 4.19
C GLN A 30 -10.02 -4.60 3.53
N GLU A 31 -10.75 -3.58 3.11
CA GLU A 31 -12.06 -3.67 2.45
C GLU A 31 -11.97 -3.92 0.94
N LYS A 32 -10.75 -4.00 0.41
CA LYS A 32 -10.43 -4.34 -0.99
C LYS A 32 -10.88 -3.32 -2.05
N TRP A 33 -11.36 -2.14 -1.68
CA TRP A 33 -11.66 -1.07 -2.65
C TRP A 33 -10.43 -0.24 -3.06
N LEU A 34 -9.31 -0.34 -2.33
CA LEU A 34 -8.02 0.23 -2.71
C LEU A 34 -7.05 -0.90 -3.15
N PRO A 35 -7.07 -1.30 -4.43
CA PRO A 35 -6.44 -2.54 -4.92
C PRO A 35 -4.93 -2.44 -5.15
N ILE A 36 -4.21 -1.70 -4.30
CA ILE A 36 -2.76 -1.46 -4.43
C ILE A 36 -1.89 -2.50 -3.70
N GLY A 37 -2.51 -3.33 -2.85
CA GLY A 37 -1.81 -4.21 -1.95
C GLY A 37 -2.72 -5.24 -1.30
N VAL A 38 -2.22 -5.85 -0.23
CA VAL A 38 -2.95 -6.80 0.61
C VAL A 38 -2.75 -6.46 2.08
N ALA A 39 -3.77 -6.73 2.88
CA ALA A 39 -3.73 -6.70 4.32
C ALA A 39 -3.95 -8.12 4.83
N TYR A 40 -3.09 -8.57 5.74
CA TYR A 40 -3.20 -9.87 6.40
C TYR A 40 -3.26 -9.67 7.90
N ARG A 41 -4.22 -10.32 8.56
CA ARG A 41 -4.30 -10.40 10.02
C ARG A 41 -4.24 -11.86 10.41
N LYS A 42 -3.23 -12.21 11.20
CA LYS A 42 -3.11 -13.54 11.78
C LYS A 42 -4.30 -13.79 12.71
N GLU A 43 -4.85 -15.00 12.70
CA GLU A 43 -5.91 -15.39 13.63
C GLU A 43 -5.49 -15.15 15.09
N GLY A 44 -6.37 -14.54 15.87
CA GLY A 44 -6.09 -14.13 17.27
C GLY A 44 -5.25 -12.86 17.44
N SER A 45 -4.75 -12.23 16.38
CA SER A 45 -4.03 -10.95 16.45
C SER A 45 -4.95 -9.74 16.29
N SER A 46 -4.65 -8.65 17.00
CA SER A 46 -5.25 -7.32 16.76
C SER A 46 -4.53 -6.55 15.65
N GLU A 47 -3.32 -6.98 15.26
CA GLU A 47 -2.46 -6.27 14.32
C GLU A 47 -2.55 -6.82 12.90
N TYR A 48 -2.49 -5.89 11.94
CA TYR A 48 -2.44 -6.20 10.51
C TYR A 48 -1.02 -6.02 9.97
N SER A 49 -0.58 -6.96 9.15
CA SER A 49 0.57 -6.81 8.25
C SER A 49 0.09 -6.35 6.88
N TYR A 50 0.86 -5.47 6.24
CA TYR A 50 0.53 -4.90 4.94
C TYR A 50 1.64 -5.16 3.94
N TYR A 51 1.24 -5.48 2.72
CA TYR A 51 2.12 -5.47 1.56
C TYR A 51 1.50 -4.60 0.47
N VAL A 52 2.22 -3.60 0.00
CA VAL A 52 1.84 -2.72 -1.10
C VAL A 52 2.83 -2.93 -2.24
N SER A 53 2.29 -3.27 -3.41
CA SER A 53 3.11 -3.46 -4.61
C SER A 53 3.48 -2.10 -5.20
N PRO A 54 4.77 -1.79 -5.40
CA PRO A 54 5.19 -0.54 -6.05
C PRO A 54 4.58 -0.38 -7.44
N LYS A 55 4.45 -1.48 -8.19
CA LYS A 55 3.83 -1.50 -9.52
C LYS A 55 2.34 -1.13 -9.45
N LYS A 56 1.56 -1.77 -8.57
CA LYS A 56 0.13 -1.46 -8.44
C LYS A 56 -0.10 -0.04 -7.91
N LEU A 57 0.75 0.43 -7.01
CA LEU A 57 0.69 1.82 -6.53
C LEU A 57 0.94 2.80 -7.69
N TYR A 58 1.94 2.54 -8.53
CA TYR A 58 2.20 3.32 -9.72
C TYR A 58 1.02 3.29 -10.70
N GLU A 59 0.46 2.12 -11.00
CA GLU A 59 -0.72 2.00 -11.87
C GLU A 59 -1.93 2.78 -11.34
N TYR A 60 -2.10 2.83 -10.02
CA TYR A 60 -3.24 3.51 -9.38
C TYR A 60 -3.06 5.03 -9.24
N THR A 61 -1.83 5.50 -9.03
CA THR A 61 -1.54 6.91 -8.66
C THR A 61 -0.72 7.67 -9.69
N GLY A 62 -0.09 6.97 -10.64
CA GLY A 62 0.92 7.53 -11.53
C GLY A 62 2.28 7.79 -10.87
N TYR A 63 2.44 7.53 -9.57
CA TYR A 63 3.66 7.83 -8.81
C TYR A 63 4.64 6.66 -8.81
N ILE A 64 5.90 6.91 -9.15
CA ILE A 64 6.98 5.92 -9.07
C ILE A 64 7.62 6.00 -7.70
N TYR A 65 7.44 4.97 -6.88
CA TYR A 65 8.16 4.83 -5.62
C TYR A 65 9.59 4.34 -5.86
N THR A 66 10.57 5.15 -5.44
CA THR A 66 12.00 4.82 -5.41
C THR A 66 12.44 4.85 -3.95
N GLU A 67 13.06 3.77 -3.50
CA GLU A 67 13.59 3.61 -2.14
C GLU A 67 14.83 4.47 -1.91
#